data_AF-A0A1D8TR65-F1
#
_entry.id   AF-A0A1D8TR65-F1
#
_cell.length_a   1.000
_cell.length_b   1.000
_cell.length_c   1.000
_cell.angle_alpha   90.00
_cell.angle_beta   90.00
_cell.angle_gamma   90.00
#
_symmetry.space_group_name_H-M   'P 1'
#
loop_
_entity.id
_entity.type
_entity.pdbx_description
1 polymer ?
#
loop_
_entity_poly.entity_id
_entity_poly.type
_entity_poly.pdbx_seq_one_letter_code
_entity_poly.pdbx_strand_id
1 'polypeptide(L)'
;MAELKIRSKDPDSLKQIIQSALSERLQSVKAGIQRTEQRLQEFETKYKLSTAEFITRFNNDELVHSFDFDEWIGESKMLAHLQKTKESIEDIYFVD
;
A
#
# COMPACT_ATOMS: atom_id res chain seq x y z
N MET A 1 17.28 14.48 3.64
CA MET A 1 16.18 14.49 2.64
C MET A 1 16.72 15.06 1.34
N ALA A 2 16.14 14.65 0.22
CA ALA A 2 16.48 15.16 -1.10
C ALA A 2 15.37 16.09 -1.60
N GLU A 3 15.74 17.16 -2.28
CA GLU A 3 14.82 18.14 -2.86
C GLU A 3 14.74 17.93 -4.38
N LEU A 4 13.55 18.05 -4.95
CA LEU A 4 13.32 18.06 -6.40
C LEU A 4 12.83 19.45 -6.83
N LYS A 5 13.58 20.11 -7.73
CA LYS A 5 13.21 21.42 -8.29
C LYS A 5 12.54 21.26 -9.66
N ILE A 6 11.33 21.80 -9.79
CA ILE A 6 10.55 21.80 -11.03
C ILE A 6 10.32 23.25 -11.46
N ARG A 7 10.44 23.55 -12.76
CA ARG A 7 10.23 24.90 -13.31
C ARG A 7 9.02 24.90 -14.24
N SER A 8 8.21 25.95 -14.13
CA SER A 8 7.05 26.22 -14.99
C SER A 8 6.99 27.71 -15.32
N LYS A 9 6.35 28.05 -16.44
CA LYS A 9 5.99 29.45 -16.75
C LYS A 9 4.84 29.95 -15.89
N ASP A 10 4.06 29.03 -15.34
CA ASP A 10 2.95 29.27 -14.41
C ASP A 10 3.17 28.41 -13.15
N PRO A 11 3.76 28.96 -12.08
CA PRO A 11 4.07 28.22 -10.86
C PRO A 11 2.82 27.86 -10.05
N ASP A 12 1.76 28.68 -10.11
CA ASP A 12 0.50 28.42 -9.39
C ASP A 12 -0.22 27.23 -10.01
N SER A 13 -0.31 27.20 -11.35
CA SER A 13 -0.85 26.04 -12.07
C SER A 13 -0.03 24.77 -11.80
N LEU A 14 1.32 24.86 -11.82
CA LEU A 14 2.18 23.73 -11.50
C LEU A 14 1.91 23.17 -10.09
N LYS A 15 1.77 24.06 -9.10
CA LYS A 15 1.48 23.66 -7.71
C LYS A 15 0.15 22.94 -7.61
N GLN A 16 -0.90 23.45 -8.25
CA GLN A 16 -2.22 22.82 -8.28
C GLN A 16 -2.18 21.44 -8.95
N ILE A 17 -1.47 21.30 -10.07
CA ILE A 17 -1.33 20.01 -10.77
C ILE A 17 -0.68 18.97 -9.86
N ILE A 18 0.42 19.33 -9.18
CA ILE A 18 1.12 18.44 -8.26
C ILE A 18 0.21 18.06 -7.09
N GLN A 19 -0.48 19.03 -6.48
CA GLN A 19 -1.40 18.78 -5.36
C GLN A 19 -2.54 17.83 -5.73
N SER A 20 -3.17 18.05 -6.90
CA SER A 20 -4.25 17.18 -7.39
C SER A 20 -3.74 15.77 -7.66
N ALA A 21 -2.61 15.63 -8.36
CA ALA A 21 -2.02 14.32 -8.66
C ALA A 21 -1.64 13.54 -7.40
N LEU A 22 -1.04 14.20 -6.39
CA LEU A 22 -0.72 13.57 -5.11
C LEU A 22 -1.98 13.15 -4.35
N SER A 23 -3.01 14.00 -4.34
CA SER A 23 -4.29 13.72 -3.66
C SER A 23 -5.03 12.54 -4.30
N GLU A 24 -5.14 12.51 -5.63
CA GLU A 24 -5.76 11.42 -6.38
C GLU A 24 -5.01 10.10 -6.15
N ARG A 25 -3.67 10.14 -6.20
CA ARG A 25 -2.85 8.97 -5.94
C ARG A 25 -3.03 8.47 -4.50
N LEU A 26 -3.07 9.37 -3.51
CA LEU A 26 -3.27 9.02 -2.12
C LEU A 26 -4.65 8.36 -1.89
N GLN A 27 -5.70 8.90 -2.50
CA GLN A 27 -7.05 8.32 -2.44
C GLN A 27 -7.09 6.92 -3.06
N SER A 28 -6.47 6.74 -4.22
CA SER A 28 -6.37 5.44 -4.89
C SER A 28 -5.63 4.40 -4.03
N VAL A 29 -4.52 4.79 -3.41
CA VAL A 29 -3.75 3.92 -2.51
C VAL A 29 -4.56 3.56 -1.27
N LYS A 30 -5.26 4.51 -0.63
CA LYS A 30 -6.14 4.25 0.52
C LYS A 30 -7.26 3.27 0.18
N ALA A 31 -7.88 3.40 -0.99
CA ALA A 31 -8.88 2.44 -1.46
C ALA A 31 -8.28 1.05 -1.72
N GLY A 32 -7.04 0.97 -2.22
CA GLY A 32 -6.30 -0.28 -2.35
C GLY A 32 -6.06 -0.96 -1.01
N ILE A 33 -5.58 -0.19 -0.01
CA ILE A 33 -5.33 -0.68 1.35
C ILE A 33 -6.61 -1.29 1.92
N GLN A 34 -7.73 -0.56 1.87
CA GLN A 34 -9.00 -1.03 2.40
C GLN A 34 -9.46 -2.35 1.75
N ARG A 35 -9.32 -2.50 0.43
CA ARG A 35 -9.70 -3.73 -0.27
C ARG A 35 -8.79 -4.91 0.11
N THR A 36 -7.49 -4.69 0.18
CA THR A 36 -6.54 -5.74 0.59
C THR A 36 -6.74 -6.14 2.05
N GLU A 37 -6.98 -5.18 2.96
CA GLU A 37 -7.31 -5.47 4.37
C GLU A 37 -8.58 -6.31 4.47
N GLN A 38 -9.62 -5.99 3.70
CA GLN A 38 -10.84 -6.79 3.64
C GLN A 38 -10.55 -8.22 3.15
N ARG A 39 -9.74 -8.37 2.09
CA ARG A 39 -9.38 -9.69 1.55
C ARG A 39 -8.57 -10.52 2.56
N LEU A 40 -7.64 -9.90 3.28
CA LEU A 40 -6.92 -10.53 4.37
C LEU A 40 -7.87 -11.00 5.48
N GLN A 41 -8.83 -10.15 5.87
CA GLN A 41 -9.83 -10.51 6.88
C GLN A 41 -10.69 -11.72 6.46
N GLU A 42 -11.02 -11.84 5.17
CA GLU A 42 -11.72 -13.01 4.62
C GLU A 42 -10.91 -14.30 4.82
N PHE A 43 -9.61 -14.28 4.54
CA PHE A 43 -8.73 -15.42 4.79
C PHE A 43 -8.60 -15.72 6.29
N GLU A 44 -8.38 -14.69 7.11
CA GLU A 44 -8.26 -14.84 8.56
C GLU A 44 -9.51 -15.49 9.17
N THR A 45 -10.69 -15.07 8.69
CA THR A 45 -11.97 -15.64 9.10
C THR A 45 -12.15 -17.08 8.62
N LYS A 46 -11.81 -17.36 7.35
CA LYS A 46 -11.94 -18.69 6.73
C LYS A 46 -11.07 -19.73 7.43
N TYR A 47 -9.82 -19.38 7.71
CA TYR A 47 -8.83 -20.30 8.28
C TYR A 47 -8.70 -20.20 9.80
N LYS A 48 -9.39 -19.23 10.43
CA LYS A 48 -9.32 -18.93 11.87
C LYS A 48 -7.89 -18.73 12.34
N LEU A 49 -7.11 -18.01 11.54
CA LEU A 49 -5.68 -17.81 11.71
C LEU A 49 -5.35 -16.37 11.35
N SER A 50 -4.61 -15.64 12.19
CA SER A 50 -4.19 -14.28 11.83
C SER A 50 -3.21 -14.31 10.67
N THR A 51 -3.15 -13.24 9.85
CA THR A 51 -2.19 -13.14 8.74
C THR A 51 -0.75 -13.26 9.24
N ALA A 52 -0.43 -12.67 10.39
CA ALA A 52 0.92 -12.75 10.98
C ALA A 52 1.31 -14.19 11.37
N GLU A 53 0.38 -14.93 11.97
CA GLU A 53 0.59 -16.32 12.34
C GLU A 53 0.66 -17.21 11.10
N PHE A 54 -0.22 -17.00 10.13
CA PHE A 54 -0.20 -17.67 8.82
C PHE A 54 1.17 -17.53 8.15
N ILE A 55 1.68 -16.31 8.00
CA ILE A 55 2.99 -16.05 7.38
C ILE A 55 4.12 -16.74 8.15
N THR A 56 4.07 -16.73 9.48
CA THR A 56 5.08 -17.41 10.32
C THR A 56 5.08 -18.91 10.07
N ARG A 57 3.92 -19.57 10.13
CA ARG A 57 3.79 -21.02 9.91
C ARG A 57 4.12 -21.42 8.49
N PHE A 58 3.69 -20.63 7.51
CA PHE A 58 3.99 -20.88 6.10
C PHE A 58 5.49 -20.82 5.83
N ASN A 59 6.20 -19.82 6.38
CA ASN A 59 7.65 -19.71 6.23
C ASN A 59 8.44 -20.82 6.98
N ASN A 60 7.81 -21.50 7.94
CA ASN A 60 8.38 -22.65 8.64
C ASN A 60 8.05 -24.00 7.98
N ASP A 61 7.48 -23.99 6.76
CA ASP A 61 7.02 -25.18 6.03
C ASP A 61 5.95 -26.02 6.80
N GLU A 62 5.23 -25.40 7.75
CA GLU A 62 4.19 -26.06 8.54
C GLU A 62 2.84 -26.18 7.78
N LEU A 63 2.71 -25.48 6.65
CA LEU A 63 1.50 -25.42 5.84
C LEU A 63 1.82 -25.86 4.40
N VAL A 64 0.99 -26.75 3.85
CA VAL A 64 1.11 -27.15 2.44
C VAL A 64 0.56 -26.04 1.55
N HIS A 65 1.29 -25.70 0.49
CA HIS A 65 0.85 -24.74 -0.52
C HIS A 65 -0.56 -25.04 -1.03
N SER A 66 -1.33 -23.98 -1.22
CA SER A 66 -2.60 -23.99 -1.91
C SER A 66 -2.78 -22.65 -2.60
N PHE A 67 -3.65 -22.58 -3.60
CA PHE A 67 -3.94 -21.33 -4.30
C PHE A 67 -4.34 -20.21 -3.33
N ASP A 68 -5.16 -20.52 -2.33
CA ASP A 68 -5.58 -19.57 -1.30
C ASP A 68 -4.41 -19.06 -0.47
N PHE A 69 -3.43 -19.91 -0.15
CA PHE A 69 -2.25 -19.50 0.62
C PHE A 69 -1.30 -18.64 -0.21
N ASP A 70 -1.10 -18.99 -1.48
CA ASP A 70 -0.30 -18.17 -2.39
C ASP A 70 -0.95 -16.78 -2.60
N GLU A 71 -2.28 -16.73 -2.71
CA GLU A 71 -3.04 -15.47 -2.76
C GLU A 71 -2.93 -14.68 -1.46
N TRP A 72 -3.08 -15.32 -0.29
CA TRP A 72 -2.97 -14.67 1.02
C TRP A 72 -1.59 -14.02 1.23
N ILE A 73 -0.51 -14.69 0.80
CA ILE A 73 0.85 -14.13 0.80
C ILE A 73 0.93 -12.92 -0.14
N GLY A 74 0.31 -13.03 -1.31
CA GLY A 74 0.20 -11.93 -2.28
C GLY A 74 -0.45 -10.70 -1.68
N GLU A 75 -1.61 -10.86 -1.04
CA GLU A 75 -2.33 -9.77 -0.38
C GLU A 75 -1.56 -9.17 0.79
N SER A 76 -0.86 -9.99 1.59
CA SER A 76 -0.02 -9.49 2.68
C SER A 76 1.12 -8.60 2.17
N LYS A 77 1.78 -9.02 1.08
CA LYS A 77 2.83 -8.22 0.41
C LYS A 77 2.27 -6.97 -0.25
N MET A 78 1.08 -7.07 -0.85
CA MET A 78 0.38 -5.94 -1.45
C MET A 78 0.08 -4.87 -0.38
N LEU A 79 -0.43 -5.27 0.79
CA LEU A 79 -0.70 -4.36 1.89
C LEU A 79 0.55 -3.59 2.31
N ALA A 80 1.65 -4.30 2.54
CA ALA A 80 2.92 -3.68 2.93
C ALA A 80 3.42 -2.69 1.87
N HIS A 81 3.29 -3.04 0.57
CA HIS A 81 3.66 -2.15 -0.52
C HIS A 81 2.78 -0.88 -0.57
N LEU A 82 1.47 -1.04 -0.41
CA LEU A 82 0.52 0.08 -0.42
C LEU A 82 0.72 1.01 0.79
N GLN A 83 0.97 0.46 1.98
CA GLN A 83 1.30 1.24 3.19
C GLN A 83 2.56 2.07 2.99
N LYS A 84 3.64 1.46 2.49
CA LYS A 84 4.88 2.19 2.16
C LYS A 84 4.66 3.27 1.10
N THR A 85 3.82 3.00 0.10
CA THR A 85 3.47 3.97 -0.95
C THR A 85 2.69 5.15 -0.36
N LYS A 86 1.74 4.88 0.54
CA LYS A 86 0.98 5.92 1.26
C LYS A 86 1.92 6.81 2.06
N GLU A 87 2.81 6.23 2.85
CA GLU A 87 3.81 6.96 3.63
C GLU A 87 4.69 7.84 2.74
N SER A 88 5.14 7.29 1.60
CA SER A 88 5.98 8.03 0.65
C SER A 88 5.26 9.25 0.03
N ILE A 89 3.94 9.21 -0.09
CA ILE A 89 3.14 10.33 -0.60
C ILE A 89 2.86 11.35 0.50
N GLU A 90 2.55 10.87 1.71
CA GLU A 90 2.28 11.72 2.88
C GLU A 90 3.54 12.49 3.35
N ASP A 91 4.74 12.01 3.01
CA ASP A 91 6.03 12.68 3.25
C ASP A 91 6.40 13.74 2.17
N ILE A 92 5.54 13.99 1.18
CA ILE A 92 5.78 15.00 0.14
C ILE A 92 5.16 16.34 0.55
N TYR A 93 6.00 17.38 0.62
CA TYR A 93 5.57 18.75 0.91
C TYR A 93 6.35 19.76 0.05
N PHE A 94 5.75 20.92 -0.18
CA PHE A 94 6.42 22.03 -0.84
C PHE A 94 7.41 22.69 0.12
N VAL A 95 8.58 23.04 -0.39
CA VAL A 95 9.62 23.79 0.33
C VAL A 95 9.71 25.21 -0.24
N ASP A 96 10.08 26.17 0.62
CA ASP A 96 10.26 27.59 0.27
C ASP A 96 11.65 27.88 -0.32
#